data_AF-A0AAW8QYH3-F1
#
_entry.id   AF-A0AAW8QYH3-F1
#
_cell.length_a   1.000
_cell.length_b   1.000
_cell.length_c   1.000
_cell.angle_alpha   90.00
_cell.angle_beta   90.00
_cell.angle_gamma   90.00
#
_symmetry.space_group_name_H-M   'P 1'
#
loop_
_entity.id
_entity.type
_entity.pdbx_description
1 polymer ?
#
loop_
_entity_poly.entity_id
_entity_poly.type
_entity_poly.pdbx_seq_one_letter_code
_entity_poly.pdbx_strand_id
1 'polypeptide(L)'
;MNIKIAMDSSSVRRYDGNGHLIIERTVITKCGVNEYLGKEIPGYEQLGLDPKKIYRLLRDPEELSKALFTFRGVQFLLCHIPVSAEKPQKDSTVGAIDTEVEMEDGVVYSSMRVWDDKAICYIETEMLDEIFACYAYTHRYDIR
;
A
#
# COMPACT_ATOMS: atom_id res chain seq x y z
N MET A 1 -9.08 -18.07 27.36
CA MET A 1 -8.34 -18.28 26.10
C MET A 1 -7.03 -17.52 26.26
N ASN A 2 -5.90 -18.21 26.37
CA ASN A 2 -4.61 -17.59 26.65
C ASN A 2 -4.11 -16.90 25.37
N ILE A 3 -4.24 -15.58 25.31
CA ILE A 3 -3.59 -14.79 24.26
C ILE A 3 -2.11 -14.75 24.61
N LYS A 4 -1.31 -15.51 23.85
CA LYS A 4 0.15 -15.40 23.88
C LYS A 4 0.49 -14.03 23.28
N ILE A 5 0.70 -13.04 24.14
CA ILE A 5 1.24 -11.75 23.74
C ILE A 5 2.71 -11.99 23.40
N ALA A 6 3.04 -12.12 22.12
CA ALA A 6 4.41 -11.97 21.66
C ALA A 6 4.74 -10.47 21.72
N MET A 7 5.19 -10.02 22.88
CA MET A 7 5.79 -8.70 23.07
C MET A 7 7.19 -8.74 22.46
N ASP A 8 7.30 -8.43 21.16
CA ASP A 8 8.53 -7.86 20.66
C ASP A 8 8.56 -6.41 21.15
N SER A 9 9.45 -6.11 22.08
CA SER A 9 9.60 -4.83 22.79
C SER A 9 10.01 -3.65 21.88
N SER A 10 10.04 -3.88 20.57
CA SER A 10 10.40 -2.94 19.50
C SER A 10 9.29 -2.81 18.45
N SER A 11 8.19 -3.55 18.62
CA SER A 11 7.18 -3.68 17.58
C SER A 11 6.37 -2.39 17.47
N VAL A 12 6.44 -1.73 16.33
CA VAL A 12 5.46 -0.74 15.87
C VAL A 12 4.06 -1.34 15.69
N ARG A 13 3.76 -2.53 16.24
CA ARG A 13 2.52 -3.27 16.08
C ARG A 13 1.86 -3.50 17.44
N ARG A 14 0.55 -3.28 17.53
CA ARG A 14 -0.28 -3.56 18.72
C ARG A 14 -1.68 -3.99 18.34
N TYR A 15 -2.41 -4.54 19.30
CA TYR A 15 -3.80 -4.96 19.11
C TYR A 15 -4.78 -4.05 19.87
N ASP A 16 -5.95 -3.80 19.29
CA ASP A 16 -7.07 -3.19 20.02
C ASP A 16 -7.96 -4.24 20.72
N GLY A 17 -8.94 -3.79 21.51
CA GLY A 17 -9.84 -4.70 22.25
C GLY A 17 -10.73 -5.59 21.37
N ASN A 18 -10.81 -5.33 20.07
CA ASN A 18 -11.54 -6.14 19.09
C ASN A 18 -10.64 -7.11 18.34
N GLY A 19 -9.33 -7.12 18.63
CA GLY A 19 -8.35 -7.97 17.93
C GLY A 19 -7.84 -7.39 16.63
N HIS A 20 -8.10 -6.12 16.32
CA HIS A 20 -7.52 -5.48 15.14
C HIS A 20 -6.04 -5.17 15.36
N LEU A 21 -5.23 -5.41 14.33
CA LEU A 21 -3.82 -5.02 14.32
C LEU A 21 -3.70 -3.54 13.98
N ILE A 22 -2.92 -2.83 14.77
CA ILE A 22 -2.55 -1.43 14.57
C ILE A 22 -1.05 -1.40 14.34
N ILE A 23 -0.63 -0.84 13.22
CA ILE A 23 0.78 -0.63 12.87
C ILE A 23 1.03 0.88 12.94
N GLU A 24 1.86 1.31 13.89
CA GLU A 24 2.09 2.73 14.21
C GLU A 24 2.99 3.43 13.18
N ARG A 25 3.82 2.68 12.45
CA ARG A 25 4.61 3.21 11.34
C ARG A 25 5.04 2.10 10.40
N THR A 26 4.77 2.27 9.11
CA THR A 26 5.26 1.37 8.05
C THR A 26 5.48 2.13 6.75
N VAL A 27 6.29 1.53 5.87
CA VAL A 27 6.53 2.06 4.52
C VAL A 27 5.27 1.88 3.67
N ILE A 28 4.80 2.95 3.06
CA ILE A 28 3.71 2.94 2.09
C ILE A 28 4.26 2.87 0.67
N THR A 29 5.29 3.66 0.37
CA THR A 29 5.97 3.66 -0.92
C THR A 29 7.32 4.37 -0.84
N LYS A 30 8.14 4.32 -1.90
CA LYS A 30 9.47 4.94 -1.95
C LYS A 30 9.79 5.52 -3.33
N CYS A 31 10.42 6.68 -3.40
CA CYS A 31 10.90 7.26 -4.66
C CYS A 31 11.98 6.40 -5.32
N GLY A 32 12.13 6.52 -6.64
CA GLY A 32 13.16 5.82 -7.39
C GLY A 32 12.61 5.15 -8.64
N VAL A 33 13.42 4.27 -9.23
CA VAL A 33 13.05 3.52 -10.43
C VAL A 33 12.43 2.20 -10.01
N ASN A 34 11.14 2.04 -10.27
CA ASN A 34 10.36 0.86 -9.91
C ASN A 34 10.00 0.08 -11.16
N GLU A 35 10.04 -1.24 -11.06
CA GLU A 35 9.68 -2.14 -12.15
C GLU A 35 8.18 -2.44 -12.12
N TYR A 36 7.55 -2.35 -13.27
CA TYR A 36 6.14 -2.68 -13.47
C TYR A 36 5.98 -3.54 -14.70
N LEU A 37 5.16 -4.57 -14.60
CA LEU A 37 4.71 -5.30 -15.77
C LEU A 37 3.79 -4.39 -16.60
N GLY A 38 3.87 -4.41 -17.92
CA GLY A 38 3.11 -3.49 -18.77
C GLY A 38 1.62 -3.45 -18.44
N LYS A 39 1.02 -4.61 -18.11
CA LYS A 39 -0.40 -4.72 -17.72
C LYS A 39 -0.77 -3.98 -16.42
N GLU A 40 0.21 -3.67 -15.57
CA GLU A 40 0.02 -2.98 -14.28
C GLU A 40 0.04 -1.47 -14.44
N ILE A 41 0.54 -0.96 -15.58
CA ILE A 41 0.63 0.48 -15.85
C ILE A 41 -0.77 0.98 -16.27
N PRO A 42 -1.33 1.99 -15.57
CA PRO A 42 -2.63 2.54 -15.93
C PRO A 42 -2.67 3.04 -17.38
N GLY A 43 -3.59 2.52 -18.19
CA GLY A 43 -3.73 2.92 -19.59
C GLY A 43 -2.68 2.33 -20.54
N TYR A 44 -2.04 1.21 -20.16
CA TYR A 44 -1.00 0.57 -20.97
C TYR A 44 -1.40 0.29 -22.43
N GLU A 45 -2.68 -0.05 -22.68
CA GLU A 45 -3.20 -0.30 -24.03
C GLU A 45 -3.16 0.98 -24.89
N GLN A 46 -3.60 2.11 -24.34
CA GLN A 46 -3.59 3.39 -25.06
C GLN A 46 -2.18 3.92 -25.28
N LEU A 47 -1.25 3.54 -24.39
CA LEU A 47 0.18 3.86 -24.49
C LEU A 47 0.96 2.89 -25.41
N GLY A 48 0.32 1.83 -25.90
CA GLY A 48 0.95 0.83 -26.77
C GLY A 48 2.02 -0.01 -26.05
N LEU A 49 1.90 -0.20 -24.74
CA LEU A 49 2.85 -0.99 -23.95
C LEU A 49 2.54 -2.50 -24.08
N ASP A 50 3.58 -3.33 -24.10
CA ASP A 50 3.44 -4.78 -24.10
C ASP A 50 3.04 -5.25 -22.67
N PRO A 51 1.87 -5.90 -22.50
CA PRO A 51 1.40 -6.33 -21.18
C PRO A 51 2.31 -7.34 -20.48
N LYS A 52 3.25 -7.98 -21.18
CA LYS A 52 4.18 -8.98 -20.63
C LYS A 52 5.59 -8.46 -20.44
N LYS A 53 5.89 -7.22 -20.85
CA LYS A 53 7.22 -6.61 -20.71
C LYS A 53 7.33 -5.85 -19.38
N ILE A 54 8.50 -5.91 -18.77
CA ILE A 54 8.84 -5.07 -17.60
C ILE A 54 9.28 -3.69 -18.09
N TYR A 55 8.67 -2.67 -17.50
CA TYR A 55 8.99 -1.26 -17.70
C TYR A 55 9.52 -0.67 -16.40
N ARG A 56 10.42 0.29 -16.52
CA ARG A 56 11.03 1.00 -15.38
C ARG A 56 10.43 2.39 -15.30
N LEU A 57 9.62 2.64 -14.28
CA LEU A 57 8.97 3.92 -14.05
C LEU A 57 9.70 4.70 -12.95
N LEU A 58 10.02 5.94 -13.25
CA LEU A 58 10.54 6.88 -12.27
C LEU A 58 9.40 7.37 -11.39
N ARG A 59 9.46 7.03 -10.10
CA ARG A 59 8.67 7.68 -9.05
C ARG A 59 9.49 8.86 -8.53
N ASP A 60 9.27 10.02 -9.13
CA ASP A 60 9.99 11.23 -8.80
C ASP A 60 9.68 11.67 -7.34
N PRO A 61 10.69 12.04 -6.53
CA PRO A 61 10.48 12.42 -5.14
C PRO A 61 9.68 13.72 -4.98
N GLU A 62 9.79 14.69 -5.90
CA GLU A 62 9.06 15.95 -5.81
C GLU A 62 7.58 15.75 -6.13
N GLU A 63 7.27 14.98 -7.18
CA GLU A 63 5.88 14.65 -7.52
C GLU A 63 5.25 13.73 -6.47
N LEU A 64 6.02 12.80 -5.90
CA LEU A 64 5.57 11.97 -4.78
C LEU A 64 5.26 12.82 -3.54
N SER A 65 6.10 13.81 -3.23
CA SER A 65 5.87 14.73 -2.12
C SER A 65 4.59 15.57 -2.33
N LYS A 66 4.29 15.99 -3.56
CA LYS A 66 3.03 16.68 -3.88
C LYS A 66 1.82 15.77 -3.74
N ALA A 67 2.00 14.47 -3.94
CA ALA A 67 0.93 13.48 -3.91
C ALA A 67 0.68 12.85 -2.53
N LEU A 68 1.40 13.21 -1.46
CA LEU A 68 1.25 12.56 -0.14
C LEU A 68 -0.20 12.51 0.38
N PHE A 69 -0.99 13.53 0.06
CA PHE A 69 -2.38 13.60 0.48
C PHE A 69 -3.25 12.48 -0.12
N THR A 70 -2.84 11.86 -1.24
CA THR A 70 -3.62 10.81 -1.91
C THR A 70 -3.57 9.47 -1.19
N PHE A 71 -2.63 9.27 -0.25
CA PHE A 71 -2.51 8.05 0.56
C PHE A 71 -3.38 8.07 1.82
N ARG A 72 -3.91 9.25 2.19
CA ARG A 72 -4.62 9.46 3.47
C ARG A 72 -5.96 8.75 3.49
N GLY A 73 -6.18 7.88 4.48
CA GLY A 73 -7.47 7.19 4.65
C GLY A 73 -7.76 6.15 3.57
N VAL A 74 -6.77 5.78 2.76
CA VAL A 74 -6.95 4.83 1.67
C VAL A 74 -7.12 3.42 2.23
N GLN A 75 -8.17 2.74 1.77
CA GLN A 75 -8.33 1.32 2.05
C GLN A 75 -7.23 0.49 1.39
N PHE A 76 -6.74 -0.53 2.08
CA PHE A 76 -5.83 -1.51 1.47
C PHE A 76 -6.49 -2.88 1.40
N LEU A 77 -6.10 -3.61 0.37
CA LEU A 77 -6.71 -4.88 -0.02
C LEU A 77 -5.64 -5.98 0.04
N LEU A 78 -6.09 -7.23 0.19
CA LEU A 78 -5.21 -8.40 0.01
C LEU A 78 -4.70 -8.55 -1.43
N CYS A 79 -5.39 -7.92 -2.39
CA CYS A 79 -5.09 -8.00 -3.82
C CYS A 79 -5.10 -6.60 -4.44
N HIS A 80 -4.25 -6.36 -5.43
CA HIS A 80 -4.20 -5.08 -6.15
C HIS A 80 -5.38 -4.93 -7.13
N ILE A 81 -6.55 -4.56 -6.61
CA ILE A 81 -7.80 -4.37 -7.36
C ILE A 81 -8.14 -2.87 -7.37
N PRO A 82 -8.47 -2.27 -8.53
CA PRO A 82 -8.94 -0.89 -8.58
C PRO A 82 -10.20 -0.67 -7.72
N VAL A 83 -10.17 0.37 -6.91
CA VAL A 83 -11.27 0.76 -6.01
C VAL A 83 -11.82 2.13 -6.45
N SER A 84 -13.14 2.27 -6.43
CA SER A 84 -13.81 3.57 -6.57
C SER A 84 -15.08 3.62 -5.72
N ALA A 85 -15.67 4.80 -5.56
CA ALA A 85 -16.98 4.92 -4.89
C ALA A 85 -18.07 4.07 -5.56
N GLU A 86 -18.00 3.90 -6.89
CA GLU A 86 -18.92 3.04 -7.67
C GLU A 86 -18.62 1.55 -7.48
N LYS A 87 -17.36 1.20 -7.21
CA LYS A 87 -16.88 -0.19 -7.01
C LYS A 87 -15.94 -0.27 -5.79
N PRO A 88 -16.49 -0.22 -4.57
CA PRO A 88 -15.70 -0.02 -3.35
C PRO A 88 -14.96 -1.28 -2.83
N GLN A 89 -15.06 -2.43 -3.52
CA GLN A 89 -14.36 -3.68 -3.18
C GLN A 89 -14.45 -4.09 -1.68
N LYS A 90 -15.67 -4.03 -1.11
CA LYS A 90 -15.91 -4.20 0.33
C LYS A 90 -15.36 -5.53 0.87
N ASP A 91 -15.59 -6.63 0.16
CA ASP A 91 -15.19 -7.97 0.61
C ASP A 91 -13.67 -8.22 0.53
N SER A 92 -12.93 -7.39 -0.20
CA SER A 92 -11.47 -7.48 -0.31
C SER A 92 -10.75 -6.47 0.58
N THR A 93 -11.49 -5.57 1.21
CA THR A 93 -10.94 -4.51 2.05
C THR A 93 -10.63 -5.06 3.43
N VAL A 94 -9.36 -5.02 3.81
CA VAL A 94 -8.87 -5.63 5.05
C VAL A 94 -8.36 -4.62 6.07
N GLY A 95 -8.34 -3.34 5.70
CA GLY A 95 -7.89 -2.26 6.56
C GLY A 95 -7.81 -0.93 5.84
N ALA A 96 -7.22 0.06 6.52
CA ALA A 96 -6.95 1.38 5.94
C ALA A 96 -5.64 1.97 6.47
N ILE A 97 -5.02 2.81 5.62
CA ILE A 97 -3.98 3.76 6.02
C ILE A 97 -4.64 4.88 6.81
N ASP A 98 -3.97 5.36 7.86
CA ASP A 98 -4.42 6.52 8.61
C ASP A 98 -4.30 7.82 7.78
N THR A 99 -4.73 8.94 8.37
CA THR A 99 -4.72 10.25 7.70
C THR A 99 -3.39 10.98 7.81
N GLU A 100 -2.52 10.57 8.73
CA GLU A 100 -1.18 11.12 8.91
C GLU A 100 -0.21 10.38 8.01
N VAL A 101 0.33 11.09 7.02
CA VAL A 101 1.27 10.57 6.03
C VAL A 101 2.46 11.51 5.97
N GLU A 102 3.65 10.95 6.16
CA GLU A 102 4.92 11.68 6.18
C GLU A 102 5.87 11.12 5.12
N MET A 103 6.81 11.96 4.67
CA MET A 103 7.88 11.53 3.76
C MET A 103 9.22 11.94 4.34
N GLU A 104 10.13 10.97 4.43
CA GLU A 104 11.48 11.11 4.98
C GLU A 104 12.46 10.39 4.04
N ASP A 105 13.52 11.09 3.60
CA ASP A 105 14.56 10.54 2.72
C ASP A 105 14.04 9.78 1.49
N GLY A 106 12.96 10.29 0.88
CA GLY A 106 12.37 9.66 -0.30
C GLY A 106 11.42 8.49 0.00
N VAL A 107 11.17 8.17 1.26
CA VAL A 107 10.28 7.09 1.69
C VAL A 107 9.03 7.68 2.32
N VAL A 108 7.86 7.17 1.94
CA VAL A 108 6.56 7.58 2.48
C VAL A 108 6.18 6.61 3.59
N TYR A 109 5.84 7.16 4.75
CA TYR A 109 5.40 6.42 5.93
C TYR A 109 4.01 6.84 6.36
N SER A 110 3.30 5.89 6.99
CA SER A 110 2.06 6.15 7.71
C SER A 110 1.79 5.03 8.70
N SER A 111 0.82 5.23 9.59
CA SER A 111 0.21 4.18 10.38
C SER A 111 -0.95 3.53 9.61
N MET A 112 -1.32 2.32 10.01
CA MET A 112 -2.46 1.62 9.43
C MET A 112 -3.15 0.73 10.45
N ARG A 113 -4.41 0.40 10.17
CA ARG A 113 -5.19 -0.57 10.93
C ARG A 113 -5.66 -1.70 10.03
N VAL A 114 -5.49 -2.93 10.48
CA VAL A 114 -5.91 -4.17 9.82
C VAL A 114 -7.04 -4.78 10.63
N TRP A 115 -8.16 -5.07 9.98
CA TRP A 115 -9.36 -5.63 10.60
C TRP A 115 -9.53 -7.13 10.35
N ASP A 116 -9.00 -7.64 9.24
CA ASP A 116 -9.19 -9.03 8.83
C ASP A 116 -8.14 -9.97 9.45
N ASP A 117 -8.60 -11.01 10.13
CA ASP A 117 -7.75 -12.00 10.82
C ASP A 117 -6.81 -12.75 9.86
N LYS A 118 -7.24 -13.04 8.63
CA LYS A 118 -6.37 -13.69 7.65
C LYS A 118 -5.28 -12.75 7.16
N ALA A 119 -5.61 -11.47 6.93
CA ALA A 119 -4.64 -10.45 6.59
C ALA A 119 -3.61 -10.26 7.72
N ILE A 120 -4.06 -10.22 8.98
CA ILE A 120 -3.18 -10.18 10.15
C ILE A 120 -2.24 -11.39 10.15
N CYS A 121 -2.78 -12.61 9.99
CA CYS A 121 -1.98 -13.83 9.91
C CYS A 121 -0.92 -13.77 8.79
N TYR A 122 -1.27 -13.27 7.60
CA TYR A 122 -0.29 -13.12 6.52
C TYR A 122 0.82 -12.10 6.83
N ILE A 123 0.49 -11.00 7.52
CA ILE A 123 1.46 -9.98 7.96
C ILE A 123 2.39 -10.52 9.05
N GLU A 124 1.87 -11.37 9.94
CA GLU A 124 2.68 -11.99 11.01
C GLU A 124 3.54 -13.14 10.53
N THR A 125 3.08 -13.87 9.51
CA THR A 125 3.80 -15.01 8.92
C THR A 125 4.78 -14.62 7.81
N GLU A 126 4.90 -13.32 7.52
CA GLU A 126 5.69 -12.77 6.39
C GLU A 126 5.33 -13.42 5.05
N MET A 127 4.12 -13.99 4.94
CA MET A 127 3.61 -14.61 3.70
C MET A 127 3.10 -13.58 2.69
N LEU A 128 3.02 -12.31 3.09
CA LEU A 128 2.81 -11.16 2.20
C LEU A 128 4.10 -10.35 2.12
N ASP A 129 4.78 -10.42 0.97
CA ASP A 129 5.94 -9.57 0.66
C ASP A 129 5.53 -8.09 0.49
N GLU A 130 4.28 -7.82 0.09
CA GLU A 130 3.77 -6.47 -0.14
C GLU A 130 2.29 -6.33 0.29
N ILE A 131 2.01 -5.36 1.17
CA ILE A 131 0.65 -4.90 1.47
C ILE A 131 0.32 -3.79 0.47
N PHE A 132 -0.64 -4.03 -0.43
CA PHE A 132 -0.97 -3.09 -1.49
C PHE A 132 -1.96 -2.03 -1.01
N ALA A 133 -1.48 -0.79 -0.87
CA ALA A 133 -2.35 0.36 -0.72
C ALA A 133 -2.94 0.74 -2.10
N CYS A 134 -4.27 0.79 -2.21
CA CYS A 134 -4.95 1.16 -3.46
C CYS A 134 -4.97 2.67 -3.66
N TYR A 135 -3.85 3.27 -4.02
CA TYR A 135 -3.79 4.70 -4.37
C TYR A 135 -3.87 4.92 -5.88
N ALA A 136 -4.69 5.88 -6.29
CA ALA A 136 -4.73 6.36 -7.68
C ALA A 136 -3.64 7.40 -7.88
N TYR A 137 -2.51 7.00 -8.46
CA TYR A 137 -1.45 7.91 -8.90
C TYR A 137 -1.39 7.94 -10.43
N THR A 138 -1.62 9.10 -11.04
CA THR A 138 -1.44 9.32 -12.48
C THR A 138 -0.12 10.07 -12.73
N HIS A 139 0.88 9.38 -13.28
CA HIS A 139 2.11 10.04 -13.77
C HIS A 139 1.80 10.84 -15.05
N ARG A 140 2.43 12.01 -15.21
CA ARG A 140 2.71 12.55 -16.54
C ARG A 140 3.87 11.75 -17.12
N TYR A 141 3.62 11.04 -18.21
CA TYR A 141 4.58 10.13 -18.85
C TYR A 141 5.77 10.88 -19.45
N ASP A 142 6.99 10.51 -19.05
CA ASP A 142 8.20 10.62 -19.87
C ASP A 142 8.81 9.21 -19.97
N ILE A 143 8.33 8.44 -20.95
CA ILE A 143 8.75 7.06 -21.19
C ILE A 143 10.01 7.13 -22.05
N ARG A 144 11.18 6.89 -21.46
CA ARG A 144 12.45 6.73 -22.18
C ARG A 144 12.69 5.28 -22.57
#